data_AF-A0AAU9K0N4-F1
#
_entry.id   AF-A0AAU9K0N4-F1
#
_cell.length_a   1.000
_cell.length_b   1.000
_cell.length_c   1.000
_cell.angle_alpha   90.00
_cell.angle_beta   90.00
_cell.angle_gamma   90.00
#
_symmetry.space_group_name_H-M   'P 1'
#
loop_
_entity.id
_entity.type
_entity.pdbx_description
1 polymer ?
#
loop_
_entity_poly.entity_id
_entity_poly.type
_entity_poly.pdbx_seq_one_letter_code
_entity_poly.pdbx_strand_id
1 'polypeptide(L)'
;MNNFPNSLNRSKQEYAKKLEKVVAFMTKHNFSHPFITQACKFLNFLPEQLIKKSFDEMSDPKISKDIQILRYNHYEARRSAKVTMVAQYILENNLLSSPHSKNNSSIFQAGIFITPVRDSSTPSLSPKRKYYIRSVTPDIPLTVPISPGELNQKRLRFARNQSIRYKKVLDNKKKIKVSEEEKTKEYIKRFEQKEKSIEIERQLQSKERSLKISKLEEKRKAMLLKKYQQTMISENEALKMYHSFSNDLKSKESFSTSPTRRLNLDEEYFDDKYDDEETLTQLQRINKKLEESARKAQLSIMEKASSSYVRSLSAARAREARETLNSRMEEKRIVRILKLQENTEKSERIRKAKLAEETKRISELNKGIHIKRQEEQRKELESTLKKEDVLNCNEAKREKARAEIKEATLKKTLLLAEKNILKKRDQEENLLRQSKKIDDFFMKVLNKYEDEKRKTPSPSNLAKMNTGGIIVLEKCKKSI
;
A
#
# COMPACT_ATOMS: atom_id res chain seq x y z
N MET A 1 -27.47 -29.65 -0.30
CA MET A 1 -27.69 -28.55 -1.26
C MET A 1 -27.36 -27.23 -0.57
N ASN A 2 -26.14 -26.71 -0.76
CA ASN A 2 -25.67 -25.48 -0.10
C ASN A 2 -25.73 -24.28 -1.05
N ASN A 3 -26.80 -23.49 -0.95
CA ASN A 3 -26.98 -22.22 -1.65
C ASN A 3 -26.47 -21.04 -0.79
N PHE A 4 -25.16 -20.77 -0.77
CA PHE A 4 -24.62 -19.54 -0.13
C PHE A 4 -23.42 -18.88 -0.87
N PRO A 5 -23.60 -18.40 -2.13
CA PRO A 5 -22.76 -17.32 -2.66
C PRO A 5 -23.51 -16.01 -2.97
N ASN A 6 -24.84 -15.94 -2.79
CA ASN A 6 -25.65 -14.82 -3.29
C ASN A 6 -25.76 -13.58 -2.39
N SER A 7 -25.39 -13.62 -1.11
CA SER A 7 -25.57 -12.46 -0.20
C SER A 7 -24.50 -11.38 -0.38
N LEU A 8 -23.25 -11.75 -0.65
CA LEU A 8 -22.14 -10.80 -0.81
C LEU A 8 -22.21 -10.02 -2.14
N ASN A 9 -22.76 -10.64 -3.18
CA ASN A 9 -22.98 -9.99 -4.47
C ASN A 9 -24.14 -8.98 -4.42
N ARG A 10 -25.18 -9.27 -3.62
CA ARG A 10 -26.30 -8.35 -3.40
C ARG A 10 -25.89 -7.08 -2.67
N SER A 11 -25.07 -7.17 -1.61
CA SER A 11 -24.62 -5.97 -0.87
C SER A 11 -23.71 -5.07 -1.70
N LYS A 12 -22.82 -5.63 -2.54
CA LYS A 12 -21.99 -4.86 -3.48
C LYS A 12 -22.83 -4.18 -4.55
N GLN A 13 -23.84 -4.88 -5.10
CA GLN A 13 -24.76 -4.30 -6.08
C GLN A 13 -25.62 -3.18 -5.47
N GLU A 14 -26.06 -3.31 -4.22
CA GLU A 14 -26.79 -2.27 -3.50
C GLU A 14 -25.93 -1.03 -3.22
N TYR A 15 -24.67 -1.22 -2.82
CA TYR A 15 -23.74 -0.11 -2.62
C TYR A 15 -23.46 0.64 -3.93
N ALA A 16 -23.23 -0.09 -5.03
CA ALA A 16 -23.04 0.50 -6.35
C ALA A 16 -24.27 1.34 -6.78
N LYS A 17 -25.49 0.82 -6.60
CA LYS A 17 -26.73 1.57 -6.89
C LYS A 17 -26.88 2.83 -6.04
N LYS A 18 -26.47 2.79 -4.76
CA LYS A 18 -26.49 3.99 -3.89
C LYS A 18 -25.45 5.02 -4.35
N LEU A 19 -24.26 4.57 -4.72
CA LEU A 19 -23.20 5.43 -5.22
C LEU A 19 -23.62 6.13 -6.52
N GLU A 20 -24.23 5.42 -7.46
CA GLU A 20 -24.78 5.99 -8.70
C GLU A 20 -25.82 7.09 -8.42
N LYS A 21 -26.70 6.89 -7.44
CA LYS A 21 -27.67 7.92 -7.03
C LYS A 21 -27.00 9.18 -6.49
N VAL A 22 -25.92 9.03 -5.71
CA VAL A 22 -25.15 10.17 -5.18
C VAL A 22 -24.43 10.90 -6.32
N VAL A 23 -23.83 10.17 -7.26
CA VAL A 23 -23.19 10.79 -8.44
C VAL A 23 -24.23 11.52 -9.30
N ALA A 24 -25.41 10.95 -9.51
CA ALA A 24 -26.50 11.61 -10.23
C ALA A 24 -26.95 12.90 -9.53
N PHE A 25 -27.05 12.88 -8.19
CA PHE A 25 -27.31 14.08 -7.39
C PHE A 25 -26.20 15.14 -7.58
N MET A 26 -24.93 14.73 -7.52
CA MET A 26 -23.80 15.64 -7.70
C MET A 26 -23.80 16.31 -9.08
N THR A 27 -24.06 15.53 -10.13
CA THR A 27 -24.16 16.03 -11.51
C THR A 27 -25.34 16.96 -11.68
N LYS A 28 -26.51 16.65 -11.10
CA LYS A 28 -27.71 17.51 -11.17
C LYS A 28 -27.45 18.90 -10.58
N HIS A 29 -26.62 18.99 -9.54
CA HIS A 29 -26.27 20.24 -8.88
C HIS A 29 -24.97 20.86 -9.42
N ASN A 30 -24.46 20.42 -10.58
CA ASN A 30 -23.19 20.91 -11.16
C ASN A 30 -22.04 20.99 -10.14
N PHE A 31 -22.00 20.05 -9.18
CA PHE A 31 -20.99 19.98 -8.13
C PHE A 31 -20.90 21.21 -7.20
N SER A 32 -21.87 22.13 -7.24
CA SER A 32 -21.87 23.37 -6.44
C SER A 32 -22.66 23.26 -5.13
N HIS A 33 -23.34 22.14 -4.88
CA HIS A 33 -24.14 21.94 -3.67
C HIS A 33 -23.28 22.04 -2.38
N PRO A 34 -23.79 22.66 -1.28
CA PRO A 34 -23.04 22.82 -0.02
C PRO A 34 -22.41 21.54 0.54
N PHE A 35 -23.14 20.42 0.50
CA PHE A 35 -22.59 19.11 0.93
C PHE A 35 -21.44 18.62 0.04
N ILE A 36 -21.46 18.95 -1.25
CA ILE A 36 -20.39 18.58 -2.19
C ILE A 36 -19.17 19.46 -1.93
N THR A 37 -19.36 20.77 -1.76
CA THR A 37 -18.27 21.70 -1.44
C THR A 37 -17.64 21.38 -0.08
N GLN A 38 -18.43 20.98 0.92
CA GLN A 38 -17.91 20.51 2.21
C GLN A 38 -17.06 19.24 2.06
N ALA A 39 -17.56 18.25 1.31
CA ALA A 39 -16.81 17.03 1.02
C ALA A 39 -15.51 17.33 0.25
N CYS A 40 -15.56 18.24 -0.73
CA CYS A 40 -14.38 18.68 -1.47
C CYS A 40 -13.36 19.37 -0.57
N LYS A 41 -13.78 20.26 0.33
CA LYS A 41 -12.91 20.91 1.32
C LYS A 41 -12.22 19.88 2.21
N PHE A 42 -12.96 18.88 2.69
CA PHE A 42 -12.38 17.83 3.53
C PHE A 42 -11.36 16.97 2.78
N LEU A 43 -11.64 16.68 1.50
CA LEU A 43 -10.76 15.89 0.63
C LEU A 43 -9.66 16.72 -0.06
N ASN A 44 -9.54 18.02 0.25
CA ASN A 44 -8.62 18.96 -0.40
C ASN A 44 -8.75 19.00 -1.93
N PHE A 45 -9.99 18.90 -2.44
CA PHE A 45 -10.32 19.06 -3.85
C PHE A 45 -10.96 20.42 -4.11
N LEU A 46 -10.67 20.98 -5.29
CA LEU A 46 -11.38 22.14 -5.81
C LEU A 46 -12.65 21.67 -6.54
N PRO A 47 -13.83 22.26 -6.28
CA PRO A 47 -15.08 21.85 -6.93
C PRO A 47 -15.02 21.90 -8.46
N GLU A 48 -14.27 22.85 -9.04
CA GLU A 48 -14.08 22.98 -10.48
C GLU A 48 -13.38 21.76 -11.10
N GLN A 49 -12.63 21.00 -10.30
CA GLN A 49 -11.94 19.79 -10.76
C GLN A 49 -12.87 18.58 -10.92
N LEU A 50 -14.12 18.67 -10.47
CA LEU A 50 -15.13 17.64 -10.65
C LEU A 50 -15.97 17.85 -11.93
N ILE A 51 -15.96 19.08 -12.45
CA ILE A 51 -16.72 19.46 -13.64
C ILE A 51 -16.05 18.84 -14.87
N LYS A 52 -16.87 18.33 -15.80
CA LYS A 52 -16.40 17.80 -17.07
C LYS A 52 -15.96 18.93 -17.99
N LYS A 53 -14.75 18.85 -18.50
CA LYS A 53 -14.24 19.70 -19.58
C LYS A 53 -14.45 19.01 -20.92
N SER A 54 -14.79 19.76 -21.96
CA SER A 54 -14.85 19.22 -23.31
C SER A 54 -13.45 18.86 -23.83
N PHE A 55 -13.37 18.00 -24.84
CA PHE A 55 -12.10 17.68 -25.49
C PHE A 55 -11.48 18.94 -26.12
N ASP A 56 -12.32 19.78 -26.71
CA ASP A 56 -11.91 21.02 -27.39
C ASP A 56 -11.30 22.04 -26.42
N GLU A 57 -11.83 22.16 -25.19
CA GLU A 57 -11.24 23.00 -24.13
C GLU A 57 -9.83 22.60 -23.71
N MET A 58 -9.42 21.35 -23.96
CA MET A 58 -8.09 20.84 -23.63
C MET A 58 -7.24 20.54 -24.86
N SER A 59 -7.77 20.78 -26.06
CA SER A 59 -7.03 20.59 -27.30
C SER A 59 -6.04 21.74 -27.48
N ASP A 60 -4.76 21.39 -27.64
CA ASP A 60 -3.72 22.35 -27.98
C ASP A 60 -3.29 22.09 -29.43
N PRO A 61 -3.55 23.03 -30.37
CA PRO A 61 -3.26 22.84 -31.79
C PRO A 61 -1.77 22.56 -32.07
N LYS A 62 -0.87 22.81 -31.11
CA LYS A 62 0.58 22.55 -31.23
C LYS A 62 0.97 21.10 -30.90
N ILE A 63 0.06 20.26 -30.42
CA ILE A 63 0.33 18.90 -29.93
C ILE A 63 -0.31 17.86 -30.85
N SER A 64 0.38 16.74 -31.10
CA SER A 64 -0.17 15.60 -31.85
C SER A 64 -1.51 15.12 -31.28
N LYS A 65 -2.46 14.78 -32.17
CA LYS A 65 -3.80 14.28 -31.83
C LYS A 65 -3.76 13.10 -30.87
N ASP A 66 -2.83 12.16 -31.05
CA ASP A 66 -2.71 10.98 -30.19
C ASP A 66 -2.33 11.35 -28.75
N ILE A 67 -1.44 12.34 -28.59
CA ILE A 67 -1.02 12.83 -27.29
C ILE A 67 -2.16 13.63 -26.63
N GLN A 68 -2.96 14.37 -27.41
CA GLN A 68 -4.15 15.05 -26.89
C GLN A 68 -5.19 14.06 -26.38
N ILE A 69 -5.47 12.98 -27.13
CA ILE A 69 -6.37 11.90 -26.71
C ILE A 69 -5.88 11.26 -25.42
N LEU A 70 -4.58 10.96 -25.32
CA LEU A 70 -4.00 10.39 -24.11
C LEU A 70 -4.13 11.33 -22.90
N ARG A 71 -3.86 12.63 -23.09
CA ARG A 71 -4.01 13.65 -22.03
C ARG A 71 -5.46 13.79 -21.57
N TYR A 72 -6.40 13.83 -22.51
CA TYR A 72 -7.83 13.89 -22.20
C TYR A 72 -8.29 12.66 -21.42
N ASN A 73 -7.93 11.46 -21.87
CA ASN A 73 -8.28 10.22 -21.18
C ASN A 73 -7.70 10.16 -19.75
N HIS A 74 -6.46 10.61 -19.57
CA HIS A 74 -5.83 10.68 -18.25
C HIS A 74 -6.52 11.70 -17.34
N TYR A 75 -6.91 12.86 -17.88
CA TYR A 75 -7.69 13.86 -17.15
C TYR A 75 -9.07 13.32 -16.75
N GLU A 76 -9.82 12.71 -17.68
CA GLU A 76 -11.14 12.11 -17.41
C GLU A 76 -11.05 11.01 -16.35
N ALA A 77 -10.01 10.16 -16.40
CA ALA A 77 -9.76 9.13 -15.39
C ALA A 77 -9.48 9.72 -14.00
N ARG A 78 -8.70 10.81 -13.92
CA ARG A 78 -8.45 11.51 -12.65
C ARG A 78 -9.72 12.18 -12.13
N ARG A 79 -10.51 12.80 -13.01
CA ARG A 79 -11.78 13.43 -12.64
C ARG A 79 -12.77 12.40 -12.14
N SER A 80 -12.96 11.29 -12.85
CA SER A 80 -13.90 10.23 -12.47
C SER A 80 -13.53 9.61 -11.11
N ALA A 81 -12.24 9.41 -10.85
CA ALA A 81 -11.75 8.96 -9.55
C ALA A 81 -12.12 9.96 -8.43
N LYS A 82 -11.90 11.26 -8.64
CA LYS A 82 -12.28 12.30 -7.66
C LYS A 82 -13.78 12.35 -7.41
N VAL A 83 -14.60 12.29 -8.46
CA VAL A 83 -16.07 12.24 -8.34
C VAL A 83 -16.50 11.03 -7.51
N THR A 84 -15.90 9.88 -7.77
CA THR A 84 -16.18 8.64 -7.03
C THR A 84 -15.81 8.78 -5.56
N MET A 85 -14.64 9.31 -5.23
CA MET A 85 -14.21 9.54 -3.85
C MET A 85 -15.14 10.49 -3.09
N VAL A 86 -15.54 11.59 -3.73
CA VAL A 86 -16.47 12.55 -3.13
C VAL A 86 -17.84 11.91 -2.92
N ALA A 87 -18.34 11.13 -3.89
CA ALA A 87 -19.61 10.42 -3.77
C ALA A 87 -19.58 9.36 -2.65
N GLN A 88 -18.47 8.62 -2.52
CA GLN A 88 -18.26 7.66 -1.43
C GLN A 88 -18.26 8.37 -0.07
N TYR A 89 -17.54 9.49 0.05
CA TYR A 89 -17.50 10.26 1.28
C TYR A 89 -18.88 10.77 1.69
N ILE A 90 -19.66 11.30 0.75
CA ILE A 90 -21.03 11.77 0.98
C ILE A 90 -21.94 10.63 1.45
N LEU A 91 -21.79 9.44 0.84
CA LEU A 91 -22.57 8.25 1.17
C LEU A 91 -22.21 7.68 2.55
N GLU A 92 -20.93 7.57 2.88
CA GLU A 92 -20.43 7.04 4.15
C GLU A 92 -20.78 7.93 5.34
N ASN A 93 -20.78 9.26 5.13
CA ASN A 93 -21.15 10.24 6.15
C ASN A 93 -22.66 10.55 6.19
N ASN A 94 -23.49 9.85 5.40
CA ASN A 94 -24.93 10.02 5.34
C ASN A 94 -25.39 11.48 5.11
N LEU A 95 -24.60 12.30 4.41
CA LEU A 95 -24.89 13.72 4.22
C LEU A 95 -26.17 13.98 3.41
N LEU A 96 -26.63 12.99 2.63
CA LEU A 96 -27.86 13.05 1.83
C LEU A 96 -29.01 12.20 2.39
N SER A 97 -28.76 11.36 3.40
CA SER A 97 -29.71 10.35 3.88
C SER A 97 -30.55 10.81 5.08
N SER A 98 -30.40 12.05 5.56
CA SER A 98 -31.16 12.56 6.70
C SER A 98 -32.56 13.02 6.26
N PRO A 99 -33.66 12.40 6.78
CA PRO A 99 -35.04 12.82 6.48
C PRO A 99 -35.40 14.20 7.06
N HIS A 100 -34.49 14.86 7.79
CA HIS A 100 -34.73 16.15 8.45
C HIS A 100 -34.14 17.37 7.72
N SER A 101 -33.60 17.20 6.50
CA SER A 101 -32.94 18.28 5.76
C SER A 101 -33.88 19.20 4.95
N LYS A 102 -35.19 19.26 5.24
CA LYS A 102 -36.07 20.28 4.61
C LYS A 102 -36.01 21.65 5.30
N ASN A 103 -35.58 21.70 6.55
CA ASN A 103 -35.43 22.96 7.29
C ASN A 103 -34.06 22.97 7.95
N ASN A 104 -33.03 23.52 7.32
CA ASN A 104 -31.81 23.97 8.02
C ASN A 104 -30.96 24.87 7.10
N SER A 105 -31.44 26.09 6.89
CA SER A 105 -30.60 27.25 6.57
C SER A 105 -29.89 27.82 7.81
N SER A 106 -30.00 27.19 8.99
CA SER A 106 -29.52 27.75 10.27
C SER A 106 -28.25 27.11 10.84
N ILE A 107 -27.66 26.08 10.22
CA ILE A 107 -26.39 25.47 10.68
C ILE A 107 -25.18 26.08 9.93
N PHE A 108 -25.26 27.37 9.58
CA PHE A 108 -24.14 28.13 8.99
C PHE A 108 -23.53 29.17 9.96
N GLN A 109 -23.95 29.21 11.22
CA GLN A 109 -23.44 30.12 12.24
C GLN A 109 -23.17 29.40 13.57
N ALA A 110 -22.24 28.46 13.60
CA ALA A 110 -21.65 28.02 14.86
C ALA A 110 -20.24 27.48 14.64
N GLY A 111 -19.29 28.43 14.61
CA GLY A 111 -17.96 28.22 15.18
C GLY A 111 -17.03 27.25 14.46
N ILE A 112 -16.42 27.69 13.37
CA ILE A 112 -14.98 27.49 13.18
C ILE A 112 -14.39 28.77 12.59
N PHE A 113 -13.88 29.64 13.45
CA PHE A 113 -12.86 30.61 13.06
C PHE A 113 -11.61 29.83 12.63
N ILE A 114 -11.34 29.76 11.32
CA ILE A 114 -10.00 29.46 10.82
C ILE A 114 -9.47 30.75 10.19
N THR A 115 -8.44 31.28 10.85
CA THR A 115 -7.61 32.41 10.42
C THR A 115 -7.11 32.25 8.98
N PRO A 116 -6.96 33.35 8.22
CA PRO A 116 -6.34 33.29 6.91
C PRO A 116 -4.87 32.90 7.02
N VAL A 117 -4.43 32.03 6.11
CA VAL A 117 -3.03 31.68 5.84
C VAL A 117 -2.30 32.98 5.49
N ARG A 118 -1.35 33.38 6.34
CA ARG A 118 -0.48 34.52 6.14
C ARG A 118 0.87 34.00 5.65
N ASP A 119 1.23 34.38 4.42
CA ASP A 119 2.54 34.14 3.85
C ASP A 119 3.62 34.76 4.75
N SER A 120 4.56 33.92 5.20
CA SER A 120 5.66 34.33 6.06
C SER A 120 6.84 34.80 5.21
N SER A 121 6.95 36.11 5.04
CA SER A 121 8.25 36.77 4.88
C SER A 121 8.33 37.95 5.86
N THR A 122 9.45 38.00 6.59
CA THR A 122 9.93 39.00 7.56
C THR A 122 9.52 38.88 9.05
N PRO A 123 10.48 39.13 9.98
CA PRO A 123 10.30 38.96 11.42
C PRO A 123 9.93 40.29 12.09
N SER A 124 8.92 40.32 12.96
CA SER A 124 8.73 41.48 13.84
C SER A 124 8.24 41.09 15.23
N LEU A 125 9.08 41.42 16.21
CA LEU A 125 8.80 41.91 17.55
C LEU A 125 7.40 41.61 18.14
N SER A 126 7.45 40.81 19.21
CA SER A 126 6.37 40.56 20.16
C SER A 126 5.61 41.82 20.61
N PRO A 127 4.33 41.67 20.96
CA PRO A 127 3.81 42.33 22.15
C PRO A 127 3.30 41.28 23.16
N LYS A 128 3.86 41.34 24.37
CA LYS A 128 3.41 40.63 25.57
C LYS A 128 1.89 40.84 25.79
N ARG A 129 1.07 39.84 25.46
CA ARG A 129 -0.33 39.77 25.92
C ARG A 129 -0.35 39.31 27.38
N LYS A 130 -0.55 40.26 28.29
CA LYS A 130 -1.02 39.99 29.66
C LYS A 130 -2.42 39.40 29.56
N TYR A 131 -2.57 38.11 29.85
CA TYR A 131 -3.87 37.50 30.10
C TYR A 131 -4.33 37.94 31.49
N TYR A 132 -5.25 38.91 31.55
CA TYR A 132 -6.10 39.06 32.72
C TYR A 132 -7.04 37.87 32.76
N ILE A 133 -6.73 36.90 33.62
CA ILE A 133 -7.69 35.88 34.04
C ILE A 133 -8.75 36.63 34.84
N ARG A 134 -9.87 36.95 34.20
CA ARG A 134 -11.11 37.29 34.91
C ARG A 134 -11.52 36.03 35.67
N SER A 135 -11.15 35.97 36.95
CA SER A 135 -11.65 34.99 37.89
C SER A 135 -13.15 35.27 38.08
N VAL A 136 -13.97 34.67 37.24
CA VAL A 136 -15.39 34.48 37.55
C VAL A 136 -15.40 33.38 38.61
N THR A 137 -15.37 33.79 39.87
CA THR A 137 -15.82 32.93 40.96
C THR A 137 -17.27 32.58 40.62
N PRO A 138 -17.60 31.29 40.40
CA PRO A 138 -19.01 30.92 40.37
C PRO A 138 -19.54 31.21 41.77
N ASP A 139 -20.56 32.04 41.88
CA ASP A 139 -21.35 32.18 43.11
C ASP A 139 -21.79 30.77 43.50
N ILE A 140 -21.17 30.22 44.54
CA ILE A 140 -21.54 28.95 45.13
C ILE A 140 -22.82 29.26 45.93
N PRO A 141 -23.99 28.77 45.52
CA PRO A 141 -25.16 28.87 46.38
C PRO A 141 -24.84 28.13 47.68
N LEU A 142 -25.02 28.80 48.82
CA LEU A 142 -24.87 28.21 50.15
C LEU A 142 -25.57 26.84 50.17
N THR A 143 -24.76 25.78 50.16
CA THR A 143 -25.27 24.41 50.15
C THR A 143 -25.86 24.11 51.51
N VAL A 144 -27.19 23.91 51.52
CA VAL A 144 -27.94 23.21 52.56
C VAL A 144 -27.12 21.98 53.02
N PRO A 145 -26.96 21.74 54.33
CA PRO A 145 -26.23 20.58 54.83
C PRO A 145 -26.88 19.30 54.30
N ILE A 146 -26.19 18.67 53.35
CA ILE A 146 -26.60 17.41 52.73
C ILE A 146 -26.59 16.35 53.82
N SER A 147 -27.74 15.70 54.02
CA SER A 147 -27.89 14.63 54.99
C SER A 147 -26.85 13.51 54.73
N PRO A 148 -26.32 12.85 55.77
CA PRO A 148 -25.42 11.70 55.62
C PRO A 148 -25.97 10.62 54.66
N GLY A 149 -27.30 10.47 54.61
CA GLY A 149 -27.99 9.56 53.68
C GLY A 149 -27.87 9.99 52.21
N GLU A 150 -28.02 11.28 51.93
CA GLU A 150 -27.90 11.83 50.56
C GLU A 150 -26.45 11.81 50.05
N LEU A 151 -25.48 12.03 50.95
CA LEU A 151 -24.05 11.94 50.62
C LEU A 151 -23.67 10.51 50.20
N ASN A 152 -24.14 9.50 50.95
CA ASN A 152 -23.93 8.10 50.60
C ASN A 152 -24.61 7.73 49.28
N GLN A 153 -25.82 8.25 49.02
CA GLN A 153 -26.50 8.04 47.74
C GLN A 153 -25.73 8.66 46.56
N LYS A 154 -25.17 9.85 46.72
CA LYS A 154 -24.30 10.48 45.71
C LYS A 154 -23.03 9.68 45.45
N ARG A 155 -22.37 9.17 46.50
CA ARG A 155 -21.18 8.31 46.38
C ARG A 155 -21.49 7.01 45.63
N LEU A 156 -22.61 6.36 45.96
CA LEU A 156 -23.10 5.16 45.27
C LEU A 156 -23.40 5.43 43.79
N ARG A 157 -24.07 6.54 43.46
CA ARG A 157 -24.33 6.94 42.08
C ARG A 157 -23.03 7.21 41.31
N PHE A 158 -22.05 7.86 41.94
CA PHE A 158 -20.74 8.12 41.33
C PHE A 158 -19.96 6.82 41.05
N ALA A 159 -19.90 5.91 42.02
CA ALA A 159 -19.27 4.60 41.86
C ALA A 159 -19.96 3.76 40.78
N ARG A 160 -21.31 3.77 40.74
CA ARG A 160 -22.09 3.10 39.68
C ARG A 160 -21.78 3.68 38.31
N ASN A 161 -21.72 5.01 38.18
CA ASN A 161 -21.38 5.66 36.92
C ASN A 161 -19.95 5.38 36.46
N GLN A 162 -18.98 5.31 37.38
CA GLN A 162 -17.61 4.90 37.08
C GLN A 162 -17.57 3.46 36.56
N SER A 163 -18.26 2.53 37.21
CA SER A 163 -18.36 1.13 36.78
C SER A 163 -18.99 1.00 35.39
N ILE A 164 -20.06 1.75 35.11
CA ILE A 164 -20.69 1.79 33.77
C ILE A 164 -19.71 2.31 32.71
N ARG A 165 -18.96 3.38 32.99
CA ARG A 165 -17.95 3.93 32.07
C ARG A 165 -16.85 2.91 31.80
N TYR A 166 -16.35 2.25 32.83
CA TYR A 166 -15.31 1.23 32.70
C TYR A 166 -15.78 0.04 31.86
N LYS A 167 -16.99 -0.46 32.11
CA LYS A 167 -17.61 -1.53 31.30
C LYS A 167 -17.75 -1.12 29.83
N LYS A 168 -18.17 0.11 29.55
CA LYS A 168 -18.28 0.65 28.19
C LYS A 168 -16.91 0.73 27.48
N VAL A 169 -15.86 1.10 28.20
CA VAL A 169 -14.48 1.12 27.66
C VAL A 169 -14.01 -0.30 27.31
N LEU A 170 -14.27 -1.28 28.18
CA LEU A 170 -13.94 -2.69 27.91
C LEU A 170 -14.70 -3.23 26.70
N ASP A 171 -16.00 -2.95 26.58
CA ASP A 171 -16.81 -3.38 25.44
C ASP A 171 -16.32 -2.73 24.13
N ASN A 172 -15.97 -1.45 24.17
CA ASN A 172 -15.37 -0.76 23.02
C ASN A 172 -14.01 -1.36 22.63
N LYS A 173 -13.16 -1.70 23.62
CA LYS A 173 -11.86 -2.35 23.37
C LYS A 173 -12.04 -3.72 22.70
N LYS A 174 -13.05 -4.50 23.11
CA LYS A 174 -13.40 -5.77 22.46
C LYS A 174 -13.88 -5.56 21.02
N LYS A 175 -14.75 -4.58 20.78
CA LYS A 175 -15.23 -4.26 19.42
C LYS A 175 -14.09 -3.82 18.48
N ILE A 176 -13.15 -3.02 18.99
CA ILE A 176 -11.97 -2.60 18.22
C ILE A 176 -11.12 -3.82 17.84
N LYS A 177 -10.83 -4.72 18.80
CA LYS A 177 -10.07 -5.95 18.53
C LYS A 177 -10.72 -6.83 17.46
N VAL A 178 -12.03 -7.06 17.56
CA VAL A 178 -12.77 -7.86 16.56
C VAL A 178 -12.73 -7.19 15.19
N SER A 179 -12.89 -5.87 15.12
CA SER A 179 -12.79 -5.12 13.86
C SER A 179 -11.39 -5.17 13.24
N GLU A 180 -10.34 -5.12 14.05
CA GLU A 180 -8.95 -5.27 13.58
C GLU A 180 -8.69 -6.67 13.04
N GLU A 181 -9.14 -7.72 13.73
CA GLU A 181 -9.04 -9.11 13.27
C GLU A 181 -9.83 -9.37 11.98
N GLU A 182 -10.99 -8.74 11.80
CA GLU A 182 -11.76 -8.82 10.55
C GLU A 182 -11.02 -8.12 9.41
N LYS A 183 -10.43 -6.95 9.66
CA LYS A 183 -9.61 -6.23 8.66
C LYS A 183 -8.38 -7.03 8.24
N THR A 184 -7.69 -7.69 9.17
CA THR A 184 -6.53 -8.53 8.83
C THR A 184 -6.95 -9.74 8.00
N LYS A 185 -8.05 -10.42 8.36
CA LYS A 185 -8.62 -11.51 7.56
C LYS A 185 -9.02 -11.06 6.16
N GLU A 186 -9.61 -9.88 6.02
CA GLU A 186 -9.97 -9.33 4.71
C GLU A 186 -8.72 -8.98 3.88
N TYR A 187 -7.69 -8.42 4.51
CA TYR A 187 -6.42 -8.14 3.85
C TYR A 187 -5.75 -9.41 3.32
N ILE A 188 -5.70 -10.47 4.12
CA ILE A 188 -5.16 -11.78 3.72
C ILE A 188 -5.95 -12.34 2.53
N LYS A 189 -7.28 -12.32 2.57
CA LYS A 189 -8.11 -12.78 1.44
C LYS A 189 -7.85 -11.99 0.15
N ARG A 190 -7.67 -10.66 0.23
CA ARG A 190 -7.33 -9.83 -0.93
C ARG A 190 -5.95 -10.16 -1.49
N PHE A 191 -4.99 -10.48 -0.62
CA PHE A 191 -3.65 -10.89 -1.02
C PHE A 191 -3.68 -12.24 -1.75
N GLU A 192 -4.35 -13.25 -1.18
CA GLU A 192 -4.52 -14.56 -1.81
C GLU A 192 -5.23 -14.47 -3.17
N GLN A 193 -6.24 -13.60 -3.30
CA GLN A 193 -6.92 -13.36 -4.59
C GLN A 193 -5.97 -12.75 -5.62
N LYS A 194 -5.12 -11.82 -5.21
CA LYS A 194 -4.10 -11.24 -6.10
C LYS A 194 -3.08 -12.27 -6.55
N GLU A 195 -2.56 -13.10 -5.64
CA GLU A 195 -1.65 -14.20 -6.01
C GLU A 195 -2.29 -15.15 -7.02
N LYS A 196 -3.54 -15.57 -6.79
CA LYS A 196 -4.28 -16.41 -7.75
C LYS A 196 -4.43 -15.75 -9.12
N SER A 197 -4.71 -14.44 -9.16
CA SER A 197 -4.82 -13.70 -10.43
C SER A 197 -3.49 -13.64 -11.20
N ILE A 198 -2.38 -13.42 -10.48
CA ILE A 198 -1.02 -13.38 -11.07
C ILE A 198 -0.65 -14.76 -11.61
N GLU A 199 -0.99 -15.83 -10.89
CA GLU A 199 -0.71 -17.19 -11.32
C GLU A 199 -1.49 -17.56 -12.59
N ILE A 200 -2.77 -17.19 -12.68
CA ILE A 200 -3.58 -17.37 -13.89
C ILE A 200 -2.97 -16.59 -15.07
N GLU A 201 -2.53 -15.35 -14.85
CA GLU A 201 -1.91 -14.54 -15.89
C GLU A 201 -0.59 -15.15 -16.39
N ARG A 202 0.25 -15.67 -15.48
CA ARG A 202 1.48 -16.40 -15.85
C ARG A 202 1.19 -17.63 -16.69
N GLN A 203 0.16 -18.40 -16.33
CA GLN A 203 -0.24 -19.58 -17.09
C GLN A 203 -0.75 -19.22 -18.49
N LEU A 204 -1.53 -18.13 -18.62
CA LEU A 204 -1.98 -17.63 -19.91
C LEU A 204 -0.82 -17.17 -20.79
N GLN A 205 0.13 -16.42 -20.24
CA GLN A 205 1.32 -15.99 -20.97
C GLN A 205 2.18 -17.19 -21.41
N SER A 206 2.32 -18.22 -20.57
CA SER A 206 3.04 -19.45 -20.90
C SER A 206 2.37 -20.19 -22.07
N LYS A 207 1.03 -20.34 -22.03
CA LYS A 207 0.24 -20.93 -23.12
C LYS A 207 0.33 -20.13 -24.42
N GLU A 208 0.35 -18.80 -24.34
CA GLU A 208 0.49 -17.95 -25.53
C GLU A 208 1.88 -18.11 -26.17
N ARG A 209 2.94 -18.20 -25.35
CA ARG A 209 4.31 -18.46 -25.84
C ARG A 209 4.44 -19.82 -26.49
N SER A 210 3.89 -20.88 -25.87
CA SER A 210 3.93 -22.23 -26.45
C SER A 210 3.15 -22.30 -27.77
N LEU A 211 2.00 -21.63 -27.87
CA LEU A 211 1.22 -21.56 -29.11
C LEU A 211 1.97 -20.81 -30.22
N LYS A 212 2.68 -19.72 -29.89
CA LYS A 212 3.54 -19.01 -30.86
C LYS A 212 4.69 -19.89 -31.36
N ILE A 213 5.33 -20.65 -30.47
CA ILE A 213 6.40 -21.58 -30.83
C ILE A 213 5.85 -22.69 -31.74
N SER A 214 4.74 -23.31 -31.38
CA SER A 214 4.09 -24.36 -32.18
C SER A 214 3.75 -23.88 -33.60
N LYS A 215 3.18 -22.67 -33.75
CA LYS A 215 2.91 -22.07 -35.07
C LYS A 215 4.18 -21.82 -35.89
N LEU A 216 5.29 -21.44 -35.25
CA LEU A 216 6.56 -21.25 -35.95
C LEU A 216 7.17 -22.59 -36.39
N GLU A 217 7.08 -23.62 -35.56
CA GLU A 217 7.52 -24.97 -35.91
C GLU A 217 6.71 -25.56 -37.05
N GLU A 218 5.39 -25.37 -37.05
CA GLU A 218 4.50 -25.82 -38.12
C GLU A 218 4.85 -25.14 -39.45
N LYS A 219 5.09 -23.81 -39.43
CA LYS A 219 5.59 -23.07 -40.60
C LYS A 219 6.95 -23.57 -41.08
N ARG A 220 7.86 -23.90 -40.15
CA ARG A 220 9.19 -24.45 -40.48
C ARG A 220 9.08 -25.83 -41.12
N LYS A 221 8.21 -26.70 -40.58
CA LYS A 221 7.92 -28.03 -41.15
C LYS A 221 7.31 -27.92 -42.54
N ALA A 222 6.34 -27.03 -42.75
CA ALA A 222 5.75 -26.80 -44.07
C ALA A 222 6.78 -26.29 -45.11
N MET A 223 7.69 -25.40 -44.70
CA MET A 223 8.76 -24.91 -45.57
C MET A 223 9.76 -26.02 -45.93
N LEU A 224 10.14 -26.85 -44.96
CA LEU A 224 11.00 -28.02 -45.17
C LEU A 224 10.35 -29.03 -46.13
N LEU A 225 9.05 -29.32 -45.94
CA LEU A 225 8.30 -30.21 -46.81
C LEU A 225 8.25 -29.69 -48.25
N LYS A 226 8.00 -28.38 -48.43
CA LYS A 226 8.00 -27.75 -49.76
C LYS A 226 9.37 -27.84 -50.42
N LYS A 227 10.45 -27.59 -49.66
CA LYS A 227 11.81 -27.77 -50.16
C LYS A 227 12.06 -29.20 -50.60
N TYR A 228 11.72 -30.18 -49.75
CA TYR A 228 11.88 -31.59 -50.05
C TYR A 228 11.12 -32.02 -51.31
N GLN A 229 9.85 -31.62 -51.46
CA GLN A 229 9.07 -31.86 -52.67
C GLN A 229 9.73 -31.26 -53.91
N GLN A 230 10.27 -30.05 -53.79
CA GLN A 230 10.95 -29.39 -54.90
C GLN A 230 12.26 -30.10 -55.28
N THR A 231 13.01 -30.61 -54.31
CA THR A 231 14.18 -31.46 -54.58
C THR A 231 13.78 -32.73 -55.31
N MET A 232 12.75 -33.43 -54.84
CA MET A 232 12.23 -34.65 -55.49
C MET A 232 11.76 -34.41 -56.92
N ILE A 233 11.10 -33.27 -57.20
CA ILE A 233 10.71 -32.88 -58.57
C ILE A 233 11.96 -32.67 -59.42
N SER A 234 12.94 -31.90 -58.94
CA SER A 234 14.16 -31.62 -59.69
C SER A 234 15.02 -32.85 -59.95
N GLU A 235 15.07 -33.79 -59.00
CA GLU A 235 15.77 -35.07 -59.15
C GLU A 235 15.07 -35.95 -60.19
N ASN A 236 13.73 -36.04 -60.15
CA ASN A 236 12.97 -36.75 -61.16
C ASN A 236 13.10 -36.14 -62.56
N GLU A 237 13.13 -34.81 -62.67
CA GLU A 237 13.38 -34.11 -63.93
C GLU A 237 14.80 -34.38 -64.45
N ALA A 238 15.80 -34.37 -63.56
CA ALA A 238 17.18 -34.71 -63.92
C ALA A 238 17.30 -36.16 -64.39
N LEU A 239 16.61 -37.11 -63.74
CA LEU A 239 16.55 -38.50 -64.17
C LEU A 239 15.85 -38.68 -65.51
N LYS A 240 14.75 -37.94 -65.77
CA LYS A 240 14.09 -37.92 -67.09
C LYS A 240 15.00 -37.37 -68.17
N MET A 241 15.75 -36.30 -67.88
CA MET A 241 16.77 -35.77 -68.78
C MET A 241 17.87 -36.80 -69.04
N TYR A 242 18.37 -37.47 -68.01
CA TYR A 242 19.37 -38.52 -68.17
C TYR A 242 18.85 -39.71 -69.00
N HIS A 243 17.59 -40.13 -68.81
CA HIS A 243 16.96 -41.16 -69.62
C HIS A 243 16.74 -40.74 -71.08
N SER A 244 16.37 -39.49 -71.35
CA SER A 244 16.26 -38.98 -72.72
C SER A 244 17.63 -38.89 -73.39
N PHE A 245 18.67 -38.41 -72.70
CA PHE A 245 20.05 -38.46 -73.21
C PHE A 245 20.53 -39.91 -73.45
N SER A 246 20.18 -40.86 -72.57
CA SER A 246 20.53 -42.27 -72.74
C SER A 246 19.77 -42.93 -73.89
N ASN A 247 18.50 -42.58 -74.11
CA ASN A 247 17.71 -43.06 -75.25
C ASN A 247 18.18 -42.43 -76.57
N ASP A 248 18.63 -41.17 -76.55
CA ASP A 248 19.26 -40.50 -77.70
C ASP A 248 20.64 -41.10 -78.02
N LEU A 249 21.37 -41.59 -77.01
CA LEU A 249 22.61 -42.34 -77.21
C LEU A 249 22.33 -43.76 -77.74
N LYS A 250 21.31 -44.46 -77.23
CA LYS A 250 20.92 -45.79 -77.73
C LYS A 250 20.32 -45.75 -79.13
N SER A 251 19.58 -44.69 -79.49
CA SER A 251 19.06 -44.48 -80.85
C SER A 251 20.15 -44.05 -81.85
N LYS A 252 21.31 -43.60 -81.37
CA LYS A 252 22.52 -43.42 -82.18
C LYS A 252 23.43 -44.65 -82.22
N GLU A 253 23.38 -45.53 -81.23
CA GLU A 253 24.04 -46.85 -81.29
C GLU A 253 23.32 -47.83 -82.22
N SER A 254 22.03 -47.64 -82.52
CA SER A 254 21.29 -48.43 -83.53
C SER A 254 21.56 -48.04 -84.98
N PHE A 255 22.46 -47.07 -85.24
CA PHE A 255 22.94 -46.72 -86.59
C PHE A 255 24.48 -46.78 -86.70
N SER A 256 25.10 -47.70 -85.97
CA SER A 256 26.50 -48.05 -86.19
C SER A 256 26.76 -49.53 -85.93
N THR A 257 25.88 -50.40 -86.42
CA THR A 257 26.39 -51.67 -86.94
C THR A 257 27.05 -51.34 -88.26
N SER A 258 28.37 -51.34 -88.27
CA SER A 258 29.16 -51.47 -89.50
C SER A 258 28.47 -52.54 -90.35
N PRO A 259 28.15 -52.27 -91.64
CA PRO A 259 27.86 -53.36 -92.53
C PRO A 259 29.17 -54.12 -92.64
N THR A 260 29.27 -55.24 -91.92
CA THR A 260 30.17 -56.32 -92.24
C THR A 260 29.75 -56.78 -93.63
N ARG A 261 30.25 -56.07 -94.64
CA ARG A 261 30.10 -56.46 -96.03
C ARG A 261 30.91 -57.75 -96.12
N ARG A 262 30.21 -58.88 -96.01
CA ARG A 262 30.71 -60.16 -96.49
C ARG A 262 31.07 -59.92 -97.95
N LEU A 263 32.36 -59.79 -98.21
CA LEU A 263 32.90 -59.93 -99.55
C LEU A 263 32.68 -61.39 -99.89
N ASN A 264 31.61 -61.66 -100.64
CA ASN A 264 31.63 -62.79 -101.56
C ASN A 264 32.74 -62.45 -102.55
N LEU A 265 33.89 -63.10 -102.38
CA LEU A 265 34.87 -63.26 -103.43
C LEU A 265 34.23 -64.19 -104.47
N ASP A 266 33.45 -63.61 -105.37
CA ASP A 266 33.25 -64.23 -106.67
C ASP A 266 34.59 -64.10 -107.40
N GLU A 267 35.13 -65.24 -107.80
CA GLU A 267 36.31 -65.39 -108.65
C GLU A 267 36.11 -64.67 -109.97
N GLU A 268 36.40 -63.36 -110.02
CA GLU A 268 36.69 -62.68 -111.27
C GLU A 268 38.18 -62.85 -111.58
N TYR A 269 38.41 -63.73 -112.54
CA TYR A 269 39.57 -63.84 -113.43
C TYR A 269 40.41 -62.54 -113.45
N PHE A 270 41.60 -62.59 -112.85
CA PHE A 270 42.65 -61.62 -113.15
C PHE A 270 43.11 -61.88 -114.59
N ASP A 271 42.63 -61.07 -115.52
CA ASP A 271 43.16 -61.00 -116.87
C ASP A 271 44.37 -60.05 -116.85
N ASP A 272 45.54 -60.59 -117.18
CA ASP A 272 46.87 -59.98 -117.12
C ASP A 272 47.06 -58.90 -118.20
N LYS A 273 46.34 -57.78 -118.12
CA LYS A 273 46.66 -56.54 -118.85
C LYS A 273 46.33 -55.31 -118.02
N TYR A 274 47.21 -54.98 -117.09
CA TYR A 274 47.20 -53.69 -116.43
C TYR A 274 48.20 -52.75 -117.12
N ASP A 275 47.69 -51.64 -117.67
CA ASP A 275 48.51 -50.47 -118.00
C ASP A 275 48.98 -49.84 -116.67
N ASP A 276 50.28 -49.94 -116.40
CA ASP A 276 50.94 -49.53 -115.14
C ASP A 276 50.75 -48.03 -114.79
N GLU A 277 50.41 -47.17 -115.76
CA GLU A 277 50.21 -45.74 -115.51
C GLU A 277 48.83 -45.39 -114.95
N GLU A 278 47.77 -46.11 -115.34
CA GLU A 278 46.41 -45.77 -114.91
C GLU A 278 46.15 -46.22 -113.47
N THR A 279 46.68 -47.37 -113.07
CA THR A 279 46.63 -47.86 -111.69
C THR A 279 47.42 -46.96 -110.74
N LEU A 280 48.58 -46.47 -111.17
CA LEU A 280 49.42 -45.57 -110.39
C LEU A 280 48.73 -44.21 -110.17
N THR A 281 48.08 -43.65 -111.19
CA THR A 281 47.34 -42.38 -111.05
C THR A 281 46.09 -42.52 -110.17
N GLN A 282 45.41 -43.67 -110.20
CA GLN A 282 44.30 -43.95 -109.28
C GLN A 282 44.78 -44.08 -107.83
N LEU A 283 45.88 -44.78 -107.57
CA LEU A 283 46.49 -44.88 -106.24
C LEU A 283 46.93 -43.52 -105.70
N GLN A 284 47.53 -42.66 -106.53
CA GLN A 284 47.88 -41.29 -106.14
C GLN A 284 46.64 -40.45 -105.78
N ARG A 285 45.54 -40.60 -106.52
CA ARG A 285 44.26 -39.93 -106.20
C ARG A 285 43.66 -40.43 -104.89
N ILE A 286 43.74 -41.72 -104.61
CA ILE A 286 43.28 -42.31 -103.34
C ILE A 286 44.12 -41.80 -102.17
N ASN A 287 45.45 -41.79 -102.30
CA ASN A 287 46.34 -41.26 -101.28
C ASN A 287 46.07 -39.77 -101.00
N LYS A 288 45.88 -38.96 -102.05
CA LYS A 288 45.53 -37.55 -101.88
C LYS A 288 44.20 -37.35 -101.13
N LYS A 289 43.17 -38.16 -101.43
CA LYS A 289 41.90 -38.13 -100.70
C LYS A 289 42.05 -38.56 -99.24
N LEU A 290 42.89 -39.56 -98.97
CA LEU A 290 43.19 -40.00 -97.61
C LEU A 290 43.92 -38.91 -96.81
N GLU A 291 44.90 -38.24 -97.41
CA GLU A 291 45.61 -37.11 -96.80
C GLU A 291 44.68 -35.92 -96.52
N GLU A 292 43.80 -35.58 -97.46
CA GLU A 292 42.79 -34.52 -97.25
C GLU A 292 41.79 -34.88 -96.14
N SER A 293 41.38 -36.14 -96.05
CA SER A 293 40.52 -36.65 -94.97
C SER A 293 41.24 -36.57 -93.62
N ALA A 294 42.50 -36.99 -93.56
CA ALA A 294 43.33 -36.90 -92.35
C ALA A 294 43.51 -35.45 -91.87
N ARG A 295 43.77 -34.51 -92.79
CA ARG A 295 43.84 -33.08 -92.47
C ARG A 295 42.52 -32.53 -91.93
N LYS A 296 41.39 -32.89 -92.54
CA LYS A 296 40.05 -32.48 -92.05
C LYS A 296 39.75 -33.04 -90.66
N ALA A 297 40.11 -34.30 -90.40
CA ALA A 297 39.95 -34.90 -89.08
C ALA A 297 40.81 -34.19 -88.03
N GLN A 298 42.06 -33.87 -88.36
CA GLN A 298 42.96 -33.15 -87.46
C GLN A 298 42.44 -31.74 -87.11
N LEU A 299 41.95 -30.98 -88.09
CA LEU A 299 41.34 -29.67 -87.87
C LEU A 299 40.10 -29.76 -86.96
N SER A 300 39.22 -30.75 -87.20
CA SER A 300 38.03 -30.97 -86.37
C SER A 300 38.37 -31.31 -84.91
N ILE A 301 39.43 -32.08 -84.69
CA ILE A 301 39.91 -32.41 -83.33
C ILE A 301 40.46 -31.14 -82.64
N MET A 302 41.24 -30.31 -83.35
CA MET A 302 41.77 -29.06 -82.79
C MET A 302 40.67 -28.04 -82.47
N GLU A 303 39.63 -27.95 -83.29
CA GLU A 303 38.47 -27.09 -83.06
C GLU A 303 37.64 -27.57 -81.85
N LYS A 304 37.46 -28.89 -81.69
CA LYS A 304 36.82 -29.47 -80.50
C LYS A 304 37.65 -29.25 -79.23
N ALA A 305 38.98 -29.38 -79.31
CA ALA A 305 39.88 -29.14 -78.18
C ALA A 305 39.85 -27.67 -77.73
N SER A 306 39.88 -26.72 -78.67
CA SER A 306 39.79 -25.29 -78.36
C SER A 306 38.42 -24.87 -77.81
N SER A 307 37.32 -25.40 -78.36
CA SER A 307 35.98 -25.11 -77.83
C SER A 307 35.73 -25.69 -76.43
N SER A 308 36.27 -26.88 -76.14
CA SER A 308 36.28 -27.48 -74.79
C SER A 308 37.04 -26.62 -73.78
N TYR A 309 38.23 -26.14 -74.17
CA TYR A 309 39.04 -25.26 -73.35
C TYR A 309 38.37 -23.90 -73.07
N VAL A 310 37.72 -23.30 -74.08
CA VAL A 310 36.97 -22.05 -73.89
C VAL A 310 35.77 -22.26 -72.95
N ARG A 311 35.06 -23.40 -73.08
CA ARG A 311 33.96 -23.75 -72.16
C ARG A 311 34.46 -23.97 -70.73
N SER A 312 35.58 -24.68 -70.54
CA SER A 312 36.14 -24.92 -69.20
C SER A 312 36.64 -23.62 -68.54
N LEU A 313 37.29 -22.73 -69.30
CA LEU A 313 37.73 -21.42 -68.82
C LEU A 313 36.54 -20.52 -68.45
N SER A 314 35.48 -20.51 -69.26
CA SER A 314 34.27 -19.75 -68.98
C SER A 314 33.53 -20.27 -67.73
N ALA A 315 33.47 -21.59 -67.55
CA ALA A 315 32.90 -22.22 -66.37
C ALA A 315 33.71 -21.93 -65.10
N ALA A 316 35.05 -21.94 -65.18
CA ALA A 316 35.93 -21.56 -64.08
C ALA A 316 35.72 -20.10 -63.67
N ARG A 317 35.70 -19.16 -64.63
CA ARG A 317 35.41 -17.74 -64.36
C ARG A 317 34.03 -17.52 -63.74
N ALA A 318 33.01 -18.27 -64.19
CA ALA A 318 31.67 -18.19 -63.61
C ALA A 318 31.61 -18.72 -62.18
N ARG A 319 32.40 -19.75 -61.83
CA ARG A 319 32.53 -20.23 -60.45
C ARG A 319 33.22 -19.21 -59.57
N GLU A 320 34.34 -18.66 -60.02
CA GLU A 320 35.09 -17.60 -59.30
C GLU A 320 34.21 -16.35 -59.07
N ALA A 321 33.44 -15.93 -60.07
CA ALA A 321 32.48 -14.83 -59.92
C ALA A 321 31.37 -15.12 -58.90
N ARG A 322 30.92 -16.39 -58.79
CA ARG A 322 29.94 -16.80 -57.78
C ARG A 322 30.55 -16.85 -56.39
N GLU A 323 31.77 -17.36 -56.25
CA GLU A 323 32.49 -17.41 -54.99
C GLU A 323 32.76 -16.01 -54.45
N THR A 324 33.27 -15.10 -55.28
CA THR A 324 33.50 -13.69 -54.91
C THR A 324 32.20 -12.98 -54.50
N LEU A 325 31.08 -13.24 -55.20
CA LEU A 325 29.77 -12.72 -54.81
C LEU A 325 29.32 -13.27 -53.45
N ASN A 326 29.49 -14.57 -53.22
CA ASN A 326 29.15 -15.23 -51.96
C ASN A 326 29.99 -14.67 -50.80
N SER A 327 31.31 -14.55 -50.98
CA SER A 327 32.21 -13.94 -49.99
C SER A 327 31.77 -12.52 -49.63
N ARG A 328 31.43 -11.69 -50.64
CA ARG A 328 30.94 -10.32 -50.40
C ARG A 328 29.60 -10.27 -49.67
N MET A 329 28.71 -11.23 -49.94
CA MET A 329 27.43 -11.36 -49.23
C MET A 329 27.62 -11.83 -47.79
N GLU A 330 28.59 -12.70 -47.55
CA GLU A 330 28.98 -13.18 -46.23
C GLU A 330 29.63 -12.07 -45.39
N GLU A 331 30.55 -11.29 -45.96
CA GLU A 331 31.09 -10.07 -45.34
C GLU A 331 29.99 -9.10 -44.92
N LYS A 332 29.02 -8.83 -45.80
CA LYS A 332 27.86 -7.98 -45.47
C LYS A 332 27.01 -8.56 -44.34
N ARG A 333 26.88 -9.89 -44.24
CA ARG A 333 26.19 -10.54 -43.11
C ARG A 333 26.97 -10.40 -41.82
N ILE A 334 28.28 -10.63 -41.84
CA ILE A 334 29.17 -10.49 -40.67
C ILE A 334 29.10 -9.05 -40.14
N VAL A 335 29.21 -8.04 -41.01
CA VAL A 335 29.10 -6.63 -40.62
C VAL A 335 27.75 -6.32 -39.96
N ARG A 336 26.64 -6.89 -40.47
CA ARG A 336 25.31 -6.72 -39.83
C ARG A 336 25.26 -7.38 -38.45
N ILE A 337 25.83 -8.57 -38.30
CA ILE A 337 25.88 -9.28 -37.02
C ILE A 337 26.69 -8.48 -35.99
N LEU A 338 27.87 -7.98 -36.36
CA LEU A 338 28.70 -7.14 -35.51
C LEU A 338 27.96 -5.86 -35.08
N LYS A 339 27.27 -5.20 -36.01
CA LYS A 339 26.46 -4.01 -35.69
C LYS A 339 25.29 -4.33 -34.75
N LEU A 340 24.66 -5.49 -34.89
CA LEU A 340 23.62 -5.94 -33.96
C LEU A 340 24.21 -6.20 -32.57
N GLN A 341 25.37 -6.86 -32.47
CA GLN A 341 26.07 -7.09 -31.21
C GLN A 341 26.44 -5.77 -30.53
N GLU A 342 27.01 -4.83 -31.26
CA GLU A 342 27.35 -3.49 -30.73
C GLU A 342 26.10 -2.75 -30.21
N ASN A 343 24.98 -2.81 -30.94
CA ASN A 343 23.73 -2.21 -30.50
C ASN A 343 23.16 -2.90 -29.24
N THR A 344 23.27 -4.23 -29.14
CA THR A 344 22.85 -4.96 -27.95
C THR A 344 23.71 -4.61 -26.74
N GLU A 345 25.03 -4.51 -26.91
CA GLU A 345 25.95 -4.10 -25.84
C GLU A 345 25.68 -2.67 -25.38
N LYS A 346 25.48 -1.72 -26.31
CA LYS A 346 25.09 -0.34 -25.99
C LYS A 346 23.77 -0.30 -25.22
N SER A 347 22.77 -1.06 -25.66
CA SER A 347 21.48 -1.17 -24.96
C SER A 347 21.63 -1.76 -23.56
N GLU A 348 22.47 -2.79 -23.38
CA GLU A 348 22.75 -3.36 -22.06
C GLU A 348 23.48 -2.39 -21.14
N ARG A 349 24.47 -1.64 -21.66
CA ARG A 349 25.16 -0.59 -20.89
C ARG A 349 24.17 0.48 -20.40
N ILE A 350 23.26 0.93 -21.27
CA ILE A 350 22.20 1.87 -20.89
C ILE A 350 21.27 1.27 -19.83
N ARG A 351 20.86 0.01 -19.99
CA ARG A 351 20.01 -0.68 -18.99
C ARG A 351 20.71 -0.80 -17.64
N LYS A 352 22.00 -1.18 -17.62
CA LYS A 352 22.81 -1.26 -16.39
C LYS A 352 22.96 0.11 -15.72
N ALA A 353 23.21 1.18 -16.49
CA ALA A 353 23.30 2.53 -15.98
C ALA A 353 21.98 3.00 -15.33
N LYS A 354 20.83 2.79 -16.00
CA LYS A 354 19.51 3.10 -15.45
C LYS A 354 19.21 2.31 -14.17
N LEU A 355 19.57 1.03 -14.14
CA LEU A 355 19.39 0.19 -12.96
C LEU A 355 20.26 0.69 -11.79
N ALA A 356 21.49 1.14 -12.04
CA ALA A 356 22.36 1.73 -11.01
C ALA A 356 21.83 3.08 -10.49
N GLU A 357 21.24 3.90 -11.36
CA GLU A 357 20.61 5.17 -10.97
C GLU A 357 19.37 4.92 -10.10
N GLU A 358 18.56 3.93 -10.47
CA GLU A 358 17.33 3.58 -9.73
C GLU A 358 17.64 2.94 -8.37
N THR A 359 18.68 2.09 -8.28
CA THR A 359 19.14 1.57 -6.99
C THR A 359 19.69 2.68 -6.08
N LYS A 360 20.43 3.65 -6.65
CA LYS A 360 20.88 4.83 -5.90
C LYS A 360 19.69 5.63 -5.37
N ARG A 361 18.69 5.91 -6.21
CA ARG A 361 17.45 6.62 -5.82
C ARG A 361 16.68 5.90 -4.71
N ILE A 362 16.54 4.57 -4.80
CA ILE A 362 15.91 3.75 -3.76
C ILE A 362 16.70 3.85 -2.44
N SER A 363 18.03 3.80 -2.51
CA SER A 363 18.88 3.91 -1.32
C SER A 363 18.73 5.27 -0.62
N GLU A 364 18.63 6.36 -1.38
CA GLU A 364 18.43 7.72 -0.86
C GLU A 364 17.04 7.88 -0.23
N LEU A 365 16.00 7.34 -0.88
CA LEU A 365 14.65 7.28 -0.31
C LEU A 365 14.61 6.52 1.01
N ASN A 366 15.28 5.35 1.08
CA ASN A 366 15.35 4.55 2.29
C ASN A 366 16.10 5.26 3.42
N LYS A 367 17.19 5.99 3.12
CA LYS A 367 17.87 6.86 4.09
C LYS A 367 16.93 7.92 4.63
N GLY A 368 16.16 8.59 3.75
CA GLY A 368 15.17 9.59 4.15
C GLY A 368 14.07 9.03 5.06
N ILE A 369 13.57 7.82 4.77
CA ILE A 369 12.60 7.12 5.62
C ILE A 369 13.21 6.79 6.98
N HIS A 370 14.45 6.32 7.01
CA HIS A 370 15.11 5.97 8.26
C HIS A 370 15.34 7.19 9.17
N ILE A 371 15.73 8.33 8.59
CA ILE A 371 15.87 9.61 9.32
C ILE A 371 14.51 10.04 9.89
N LYS A 372 13.44 10.04 9.08
CA LYS A 372 12.09 10.38 9.55
C LYS A 372 11.62 9.49 10.71
N ARG A 373 11.86 8.19 10.62
CA ARG A 373 11.53 7.25 11.70
C ARG A 373 12.32 7.56 12.98
N GLN A 374 13.60 7.92 12.88
CA GLN A 374 14.40 8.32 14.05
C GLN A 374 13.90 9.65 14.66
N GLU A 375 13.51 10.61 13.83
CA GLU A 375 12.93 11.87 14.31
C GLU A 375 11.58 11.66 15.00
N GLU A 376 10.72 10.79 14.46
CA GLU A 376 9.45 10.41 15.10
C GLU A 376 9.68 9.76 16.46
N GLN A 377 10.62 8.80 16.55
CA GLN A 377 10.99 8.18 17.81
C GLN A 377 11.52 9.20 18.83
N ARG A 378 12.37 10.15 18.40
CA ARG A 378 12.85 11.23 19.28
C ARG A 378 11.70 12.12 19.78
N LYS A 379 10.77 12.50 18.91
CA LYS A 379 9.59 13.29 19.29
C LYS A 379 8.68 12.55 20.27
N GLU A 380 8.49 11.25 20.08
CA GLU A 380 7.72 10.41 20.99
C GLU A 380 8.37 10.37 22.38
N LEU A 381 9.68 10.13 22.44
CA LEU A 381 10.47 10.11 23.68
C LEU A 381 10.48 11.46 24.40
N GLU A 382 10.58 12.56 23.67
CA GLU A 382 10.48 13.91 24.23
C GLU A 382 9.07 14.18 24.79
N SER A 383 8.03 13.67 24.13
CA SER A 383 6.65 13.78 24.61
C SER A 383 6.39 12.96 25.88
N THR A 384 7.05 11.82 26.04
CA THR A 384 6.96 11.00 27.26
C THR A 384 7.70 11.64 28.42
N LEU A 385 8.91 12.16 28.18
CA LEU A 385 9.68 12.92 29.17
C LEU A 385 8.89 14.13 29.69
N LYS A 386 8.31 14.93 28.79
CA LYS A 386 7.45 16.07 29.19
C LYS A 386 6.24 15.65 30.04
N LYS A 387 5.65 14.48 29.78
CA LYS A 387 4.54 13.96 30.60
C LYS A 387 5.02 13.51 31.98
N GLU A 388 6.20 12.91 32.06
CA GLU A 388 6.82 12.47 33.31
C GLU A 388 7.20 13.67 34.18
N ASP A 389 7.77 14.73 33.62
CA ASP A 389 8.06 15.98 34.34
C ASP A 389 6.79 16.62 34.92
N VAL A 390 5.69 16.61 34.16
CA VAL A 390 4.39 17.12 34.63
C VAL A 390 3.83 16.24 35.76
N LEU A 391 3.99 14.91 35.69
CA LEU A 391 3.58 14.01 36.76
C LEU A 391 4.40 14.25 38.03
N ASN A 392 5.72 14.35 37.91
CA ASN A 392 6.63 14.61 39.03
C ASN A 392 6.33 15.96 39.71
N CYS A 393 6.08 17.02 38.92
CA CYS A 393 5.70 18.32 39.46
C CYS A 393 4.34 18.27 40.20
N ASN A 394 3.40 17.47 39.70
CA ASN A 394 2.11 17.27 40.37
C ASN A 394 2.23 16.42 41.65
N GLU A 395 3.13 15.45 41.68
CA GLU A 395 3.43 14.68 42.90
C GLU A 395 4.07 15.54 43.97
N ALA A 396 5.07 16.37 43.63
CA ALA A 396 5.67 17.32 44.57
C ALA A 396 4.63 18.29 45.17
N LYS A 397 3.69 18.80 44.35
CA LYS A 397 2.59 19.64 44.85
C LYS A 397 1.64 18.88 45.77
N ARG A 398 1.33 17.62 45.47
CA ARG A 398 0.50 16.75 46.33
C ARG A 398 1.19 16.44 47.66
N GLU A 399 2.49 16.22 47.63
CA GLU A 399 3.28 15.96 48.83
C GLU A 399 3.33 17.19 49.74
N LYS A 400 3.54 18.38 49.16
CA LYS A 400 3.45 19.65 49.90
C LYS A 400 2.08 19.85 50.57
N ALA A 401 0.99 19.62 49.82
CA ALA A 401 -0.37 19.71 50.38
C ALA A 401 -0.62 18.68 51.51
N ARG A 402 -0.06 17.47 51.41
CA ARG A 402 -0.13 16.47 52.49
C ARG A 402 0.62 16.91 53.74
N ALA A 403 1.78 17.56 53.59
CA ALA A 403 2.54 18.10 54.71
C ALA A 403 1.77 19.22 55.43
N GLU A 404 1.19 20.16 54.67
CA GLU A 404 0.37 21.25 55.22
C GLU A 404 -0.87 20.72 55.96
N ILE A 405 -1.55 19.70 55.42
CA ILE A 405 -2.69 19.05 56.10
C ILE A 405 -2.25 18.41 57.42
N LYS A 406 -1.11 17.70 57.44
CA LYS A 406 -0.56 17.08 58.66
C LYS A 406 -0.23 18.12 59.72
N GLU A 407 0.41 19.23 59.32
CA GLU A 407 0.73 20.33 60.23
C GLU A 407 -0.54 20.98 60.81
N ALA A 408 -1.54 21.24 59.96
CA ALA A 408 -2.82 21.81 60.39
C ALA A 408 -3.59 20.88 61.35
N THR A 409 -3.55 19.57 61.10
CA THR A 409 -4.16 18.58 62.02
C THR A 409 -3.45 18.56 63.35
N LEU A 410 -2.11 18.61 63.36
CA LEU A 410 -1.31 18.62 64.58
C LEU A 410 -1.54 19.89 65.41
N LYS A 411 -1.62 21.06 64.77
CA LYS A 411 -2.01 22.33 65.42
C LYS A 411 -3.41 22.23 66.04
N LYS A 412 -4.38 21.67 65.30
CA LYS A 412 -5.75 21.48 65.80
C LYS A 412 -5.80 20.56 67.03
N THR A 413 -5.05 19.47 67.03
CA THR A 413 -5.00 18.54 68.17
C THR A 413 -4.36 19.18 69.40
N LEU A 414 -3.30 19.99 69.23
CA LEU A 414 -2.68 20.74 70.32
C LEU A 414 -3.65 21.76 70.93
N LEU A 415 -4.34 22.55 70.10
CA LEU A 415 -5.34 23.52 70.58
C LEU A 415 -6.51 22.84 71.32
N LEU A 416 -6.95 21.67 70.86
CA LEU A 416 -7.96 20.87 71.55
C LEU A 416 -7.45 20.37 72.92
N ALA A 417 -6.20 19.93 73.00
CA ALA A 417 -5.59 19.50 74.24
C ALA A 417 -5.48 20.67 75.24
N GLU A 418 -5.02 21.83 74.79
CA GLU A 418 -4.94 23.05 75.61
C GLU A 418 -6.33 23.49 76.13
N LYS A 419 -7.34 23.49 75.25
CA LYS A 419 -8.72 23.78 75.65
C LYS A 419 -9.24 22.81 76.72
N ASN A 420 -8.87 21.54 76.64
CA ASN A 420 -9.26 20.54 77.63
C ASN A 420 -8.53 20.75 78.97
N ILE A 421 -7.27 21.19 78.95
CA ILE A 421 -6.52 21.56 80.17
C ILE A 421 -7.18 22.75 80.86
N LEU A 422 -7.54 23.79 80.11
CA LEU A 422 -8.23 24.97 80.66
C LEU A 422 -9.58 24.60 81.29
N LYS A 423 -10.39 23.76 80.61
CA LYS A 423 -11.65 23.25 81.18
C LYS A 423 -11.46 22.49 82.50
N LYS A 424 -10.39 21.70 82.61
CA LYS A 424 -10.09 20.98 83.85
C LYS A 424 -9.72 21.95 84.98
N ARG A 425 -8.90 22.97 84.70
CA ARG A 425 -8.59 24.04 85.68
C ARG A 425 -9.85 24.78 86.12
N ASP A 426 -10.73 25.16 85.20
CA ASP A 426 -11.99 25.83 85.55
C ASP A 426 -12.85 24.94 86.45
N GLN A 427 -12.91 23.63 86.19
CA GLN A 427 -13.62 22.66 87.05
C GLN A 427 -13.00 22.56 88.44
N GLU A 428 -11.67 22.46 88.52
CA GLU A 428 -10.93 22.42 89.79
C GLU A 428 -11.13 23.70 90.61
N GLU A 429 -11.06 24.88 89.99
CA GLU A 429 -11.35 26.15 90.65
C GLU A 429 -12.80 26.23 91.15
N ASN A 430 -13.75 25.73 90.37
CA ASN A 430 -15.15 25.73 90.78
C ASN A 430 -15.40 24.80 91.98
N LEU A 431 -14.76 23.62 91.98
CA LEU A 431 -14.78 22.70 93.13
C LEU A 431 -14.12 23.35 94.35
N LEU A 432 -12.99 24.05 94.19
CA LEU A 432 -12.33 24.76 95.28
C LEU A 432 -13.22 25.87 95.86
N ARG A 433 -13.93 26.62 95.01
CA ARG A 433 -14.91 27.63 95.45
C ARG A 433 -16.07 27.00 96.22
N GLN A 434 -16.55 25.83 95.80
CA GLN A 434 -17.58 25.09 96.52
C GLN A 434 -17.08 24.59 97.88
N SER A 435 -15.87 24.03 97.94
CA SER A 435 -15.24 23.61 99.21
C SER A 435 -15.15 24.77 100.19
N LYS A 436 -14.63 25.93 99.76
CA LYS A 436 -14.55 27.12 100.63
C LYS A 436 -15.92 27.56 101.15
N LYS A 437 -16.96 27.54 100.33
CA LYS A 437 -18.33 27.87 100.77
C LYS A 437 -18.85 26.89 101.83
N ILE A 438 -18.51 25.61 101.68
CA ILE A 438 -18.86 24.57 102.64
C ILE A 438 -18.10 24.80 103.95
N ASP A 439 -16.80 25.07 103.89
CA ASP A 439 -15.97 25.35 105.06
C ASP A 439 -16.45 26.61 105.80
N ASP A 440 -16.75 27.69 105.07
CA ASP A 440 -17.33 28.93 105.63
C ASP A 440 -18.68 28.67 106.31
N PHE A 441 -19.51 27.79 105.74
CA PHE A 441 -20.78 27.39 106.35
C PHE A 441 -20.55 26.59 107.64
N PHE A 442 -19.64 25.61 107.63
CA PHE A 442 -19.28 24.85 108.83
C PHE A 442 -18.74 25.75 109.94
N MET A 443 -17.87 26.72 109.61
CA MET A 443 -17.34 27.67 110.58
C MET A 443 -18.43 28.58 111.15
N LYS A 444 -19.40 29.03 110.33
CA LYS A 444 -20.58 29.77 110.83
C LYS A 444 -21.43 28.94 111.78
N VAL A 445 -21.65 27.66 111.48
CA VAL A 445 -22.40 26.74 112.36
C VAL A 445 -21.66 26.51 113.67
N LEU A 446 -20.34 26.28 113.62
CA LEU A 446 -19.50 26.11 114.81
C LEU A 446 -19.50 27.35 115.70
N ASN A 447 -19.33 28.54 115.12
CA ASN A 447 -19.39 29.79 115.87
C ASN A 447 -20.77 29.99 116.53
N LYS A 448 -21.85 29.66 115.81
CA LYS A 448 -23.21 29.74 116.37
C LYS A 448 -23.43 28.74 117.51
N TYR A 449 -22.86 27.54 117.40
CA TYR A 449 -22.90 26.53 118.46
C TYR A 449 -22.09 26.98 119.69
N GLU A 450 -20.91 27.56 119.50
CA GLU A 450 -20.13 28.16 120.60
C GLU A 450 -20.88 29.32 121.29
N ASP A 451 -21.52 30.18 120.51
CA ASP A 451 -22.33 31.29 121.02
C ASP A 451 -23.55 30.79 121.82
N GLU A 452 -24.18 29.69 121.39
CA GLU A 452 -25.28 29.03 122.12
C GLU A 452 -24.77 28.36 123.40
N LYS A 453 -23.58 27.75 123.39
CA LYS A 453 -22.92 27.18 124.57
C LYS A 453 -22.58 28.24 125.63
N ARG A 454 -22.28 29.47 125.21
CA ARG A 454 -22.03 30.62 126.11
C ARG A 454 -23.32 31.23 126.67
N LYS A 455 -24.48 30.93 126.09
CA LYS A 455 -25.80 31.42 126.54
C LYS A 455 -26.55 30.43 127.45
N THR A 456 -26.07 29.21 127.60
CA THR A 456 -26.62 28.25 128.58
C THR A 456 -25.94 28.44 129.95
N PRO A 457 -26.67 28.81 131.01
CA PRO A 457 -26.12 28.84 132.35
C PRO A 457 -25.85 27.42 132.86
N SER A 458 -24.72 27.27 133.57
CA SER A 458 -24.34 26.13 134.40
C SER A 458 -25.56 25.45 135.08
N PRO A 459 -25.86 24.16 134.79
CA PRO A 459 -26.86 23.42 135.54
C PRO A 459 -26.21 22.79 136.77
N SER A 460 -26.04 23.58 137.82
CA SER A 460 -26.03 23.06 139.18
C SER A 460 -27.48 22.90 139.64
N ASN A 461 -27.88 21.66 139.92
CA ASN A 461 -29.12 21.25 140.59
C ASN A 461 -30.44 21.49 139.83
N LEU A 462 -30.98 20.43 139.22
CA LEU A 462 -32.37 20.04 139.51
C LEU A 462 -32.61 18.56 139.21
N ALA A 463 -33.02 17.86 140.25
CA ALA A 463 -33.44 16.47 140.23
C ALA A 463 -34.94 16.38 139.92
N LYS A 464 -35.32 15.26 139.29
CA LYS A 464 -36.66 14.63 139.26
C LYS A 464 -37.80 15.42 138.59
N MET A 465 -38.21 14.96 137.39
CA MET A 465 -39.50 14.27 137.18
C MET A 465 -39.75 13.90 135.71
N ASN A 466 -40.24 12.66 135.54
CA ASN A 466 -41.25 12.19 134.58
C ASN A 466 -41.06 12.25 133.06
N THR A 467 -40.88 11.05 132.50
CA THR A 467 -41.73 10.39 131.48
C THR A 467 -42.39 11.24 130.39
N GLY A 468 -42.08 10.93 129.13
CA GLY A 468 -43.06 11.09 128.04
C GLY A 468 -42.49 11.44 126.68
N GLY A 469 -42.07 10.42 125.92
CA GLY A 469 -42.37 10.31 124.50
C GLY A 469 -41.53 11.07 123.46
N ILE A 470 -41.68 10.54 122.23
CA ILE A 470 -41.37 11.10 120.90
C ILE A 470 -39.97 10.67 120.36
N ILE A 471 -39.85 9.63 119.51
CA ILE A 471 -40.36 9.45 118.12
C ILE A 471 -39.51 10.24 117.09
N VAL A 472 -38.75 9.46 116.28
CA VAL A 472 -38.55 9.59 114.82
C VAL A 472 -37.41 10.49 114.29
N LEU A 473 -36.40 9.84 113.69
CA LEU A 473 -35.96 9.92 112.27
C LEU A 473 -34.53 9.36 112.12
N GLU A 474 -34.38 8.05 111.97
CA GLU A 474 -34.05 7.46 110.67
C GLU A 474 -34.49 8.29 109.46
N LYS A 475 -33.51 8.75 108.66
CA LYS A 475 -33.44 8.66 107.19
C LYS A 475 -32.42 9.67 106.66
N CYS A 476 -31.26 9.17 106.22
CA CYS A 476 -30.51 9.65 105.05
C CYS A 476 -29.16 8.91 104.95
N LYS A 477 -29.23 7.60 104.69
CA LYS A 477 -28.16 6.85 104.02
C LYS A 477 -28.80 6.09 102.87
N LYS A 478 -28.82 6.69 101.67
CA LYS A 478 -28.86 6.02 100.36
C LYS A 478 -29.00 7.03 99.21
N SER A 479 -27.91 7.16 98.45
CA SER A 479 -27.80 7.40 97.00
C SER A 479 -26.30 7.60 96.75
N ILE A 480 -25.53 6.55 96.41
CA ILE A 480 -25.25 6.08 95.03
C ILE A 480 -25.11 7.23 94.05
#